data_AF-A0A6I9MMV9-F1
#
_entry.id   AF-A0A6I9MMV9-F1
#
_cell.length_a   1.000
_cell.length_b   1.000
_cell.length_c   1.000
_cell.angle_alpha   90.00
_cell.angle_beta   90.00
_cell.angle_gamma   90.00
#
_symmetry.space_group_name_H-M   'P 1'
#
loop_
_entity.id
_entity.type
_entity.pdbx_description
1 polymer ?
#
loop_
_entity_poly.entity_id
_entity_poly.type
_entity_poly.pdbx_seq_one_letter_code
_entity_poly.pdbx_strand_id
1 'polypeptide(L)'
;MPLLIQNRALDRITSTGELFDRHPHLKENARTFRSQPLVYVDPKCLLYVQQREFAATTPADKSVSVIGSGDATTCHFVVLRHTGSGAVCLAHCDGSCTWSEIPLIVKAVTSLSNVSKEGRLELHLAGGFNDESKTSHKLSLNILAAFQKQKEEIHLETCCITEMNDIVVDGNHSPVVYGIGVNVTTGDVFPSSFTHKGPAEELRSARTFTGGQMADIYDSSRGLVKIGPCSWSPNLDIGFWLSQEDDTILKYLSTSPLAEPPHFVQHMKTTIQFLLEHPSSDNLFPGGQPQLYHRSERGDWERAV
;
A
#
# COMPACT_ATOMS: atom_id res chain seq x y z
N MET A 1 -25.10 -4.53 -3.74
CA MET A 1 -24.16 -3.63 -3.04
C MET A 1 -23.60 -4.43 -1.87
N PRO A 2 -22.33 -4.82 -1.93
CA PRO A 2 -21.69 -5.68 -0.94
C PRO A 2 -20.96 -4.92 0.18
N LEU A 3 -20.69 -3.61 0.02
CA LEU A 3 -19.94 -2.84 1.02
C LEU A 3 -20.90 -2.40 2.11
N LEU A 4 -20.60 -2.79 3.34
CA LEU A 4 -21.43 -2.63 4.52
C LEU A 4 -20.75 -1.71 5.53
N ILE A 5 -21.54 -0.88 6.20
CA ILE A 5 -21.13 -0.10 7.37
C ILE A 5 -22.15 -0.41 8.46
N GLN A 6 -21.69 -0.91 9.61
CA GLN A 6 -22.56 -1.38 10.69
C GLN A 6 -23.66 -2.34 10.19
N ASN A 7 -23.28 -3.28 9.31
CA ASN A 7 -24.15 -4.28 8.67
C ASN A 7 -25.26 -3.70 7.79
N ARG A 8 -25.14 -2.44 7.34
CA ARG A 8 -26.04 -1.81 6.37
C ARG A 8 -25.29 -1.49 5.10
N ALA A 9 -25.91 -1.74 3.96
CA ALA A 9 -25.33 -1.40 2.67
C ALA A 9 -25.01 0.10 2.61
N LEU A 10 -23.77 0.42 2.24
CA LEU A 10 -23.35 1.80 1.99
C LEU A 10 -24.06 2.29 0.73
N ASP A 11 -24.93 3.28 0.86
CA ASP A 11 -25.57 3.97 -0.26
C ASP A 11 -24.56 4.65 -1.20
N ARG A 12 -25.04 5.10 -2.36
CA ARG A 12 -24.21 5.94 -3.23
C ARG A 12 -23.80 7.21 -2.46
N ILE A 13 -22.50 7.48 -2.48
CA ILE A 13 -21.88 8.72 -1.97
C ILE A 13 -21.30 9.51 -3.15
N THR A 14 -21.22 10.82 -3.00
CA THR A 14 -20.70 11.78 -3.97
C THR A 14 -19.45 12.51 -3.47
N SER A 15 -19.19 12.45 -2.17
CA SER A 15 -17.97 12.98 -1.53
C SER A 15 -17.60 12.15 -0.29
N THR A 16 -16.35 12.25 0.16
CA THR A 16 -15.91 11.68 1.44
C THR A 16 -16.56 12.39 2.63
N GLY A 17 -16.79 13.70 2.53
CA GLY A 17 -17.47 14.47 3.58
C GLY A 17 -18.87 13.93 3.86
N GLU A 18 -19.61 13.64 2.80
CA GLU A 18 -20.92 13.00 2.87
C GLU A 18 -20.88 11.61 3.53
N LEU A 19 -19.87 10.79 3.22
CA LEU A 19 -19.67 9.49 3.89
C LEU A 19 -19.55 9.68 5.40
N PHE A 20 -18.68 10.60 5.83
CA PHE A 20 -18.41 10.81 7.24
C PHE A 20 -19.58 11.50 7.97
N ASP A 21 -20.33 12.38 7.31
CA ASP A 21 -21.53 13.01 7.87
C ASP A 21 -22.65 11.99 8.10
N ARG A 22 -22.82 11.04 7.17
CA ARG A 22 -23.79 9.94 7.30
C ARG A 22 -23.37 8.87 8.31
N HIS A 23 -22.06 8.70 8.53
CA HIS A 23 -21.51 7.67 9.41
C HIS A 23 -20.57 8.26 10.48
N PRO A 24 -21.09 8.97 11.51
CA PRO A 24 -20.26 9.62 12.53
C PRO A 24 -19.31 8.70 13.29
N HIS A 25 -19.64 7.41 13.45
CA HIS A 25 -18.75 6.44 14.09
C HIS A 25 -17.44 6.24 13.30
N LEU A 26 -17.45 6.37 11.97
CA LEU A 26 -16.23 6.31 11.16
C LEU A 26 -15.31 7.50 11.46
N LYS A 27 -15.87 8.69 11.72
CA LYS A 27 -15.07 9.86 12.16
C LYS A 27 -14.35 9.55 13.47
N GLU A 28 -15.04 8.94 14.43
CA GLU A 28 -14.46 8.60 15.73
C GLU A 28 -13.41 7.50 15.64
N ASN A 29 -13.68 6.45 14.85
CA ASN A 29 -12.71 5.40 14.57
C ASN A 29 -11.45 5.96 13.91
N ALA A 30 -11.60 6.87 12.95
CA ALA A 30 -10.46 7.52 12.28
C ALA A 30 -9.64 8.41 13.22
N ARG A 31 -10.30 9.17 14.10
CA ARG A 31 -9.63 9.98 15.13
C ARG A 31 -8.86 9.12 16.12
N THR A 32 -9.46 8.01 16.54
CA THR A 32 -8.82 7.04 17.42
C THR A 32 -7.63 6.39 16.72
N PHE A 33 -7.78 5.97 15.46
CA PHE A 33 -6.72 5.35 14.68
C PHE A 33 -5.52 6.29 14.50
N ARG A 34 -5.75 7.53 14.05
CA ARG A 34 -4.65 8.49 13.80
C ARG A 34 -3.99 9.02 15.07
N SER A 35 -4.62 8.87 16.24
CA SER A 35 -4.04 9.27 17.53
C SER A 35 -3.23 8.16 18.20
N GLN A 36 -3.25 6.94 17.64
CA GLN A 36 -2.40 5.85 18.12
C GLN A 36 -0.92 6.23 17.95
N PRO A 37 -0.06 5.81 18.89
CA PRO A 37 1.38 6.01 18.75
C PRO A 37 1.90 5.23 17.54
N LEU A 38 2.91 5.78 16.87
CA LEU A 38 3.62 5.06 15.82
C LEU A 38 4.26 3.80 16.40
N VAL A 39 3.99 2.66 15.76
CA VAL A 39 4.62 1.39 16.10
C VAL A 39 5.85 1.21 15.22
N TYR A 40 7.00 0.98 15.85
CA TYR A 40 8.22 0.56 15.16
C TYR A 40 8.22 -0.95 15.01
N VAL A 41 8.17 -1.42 13.76
CA VAL A 41 8.11 -2.85 13.46
C VAL A 41 9.52 -3.40 13.27
N ASP A 42 9.81 -4.53 13.93
CA ASP A 42 11.08 -5.25 13.72
C ASP A 42 11.16 -5.74 12.26
N PRO A 43 12.21 -5.35 11.49
CA PRO A 43 12.40 -5.80 10.12
C PRO A 43 12.38 -7.32 9.94
N LYS A 44 12.74 -8.08 10.98
CA LYS A 44 12.78 -9.54 10.96
C LYS A 44 11.43 -10.20 10.79
N CYS A 45 10.35 -9.48 11.10
CA CYS A 45 8.98 -9.98 11.01
C CYS A 45 8.13 -9.26 9.96
N LEU A 46 8.70 -8.22 9.32
CA LEU A 46 8.06 -7.32 8.35
C LEU A 46 8.13 -7.80 6.90
N LEU A 47 6.98 -7.93 6.25
CA LEU A 47 6.87 -7.87 4.80
C LEU A 47 6.48 -6.45 4.38
N TYR A 48 7.43 -5.69 3.84
CA TYR A 48 7.16 -4.33 3.37
C TYR A 48 6.59 -4.34 1.95
N VAL A 49 5.47 -3.66 1.74
CA VAL A 49 4.76 -3.50 0.47
C VAL A 49 5.00 -2.08 -0.04
N GLN A 50 5.54 -1.91 -1.25
CA GLN A 50 5.72 -0.58 -1.84
C GLN A 50 4.44 -0.10 -2.55
N GLN A 51 4.45 1.15 -3.00
CA GLN A 51 3.42 1.68 -3.89
C GLN A 51 3.24 0.80 -5.13
N ARG A 52 1.98 0.53 -5.50
CA ARG A 52 1.57 -0.45 -6.54
C ARG A 52 2.03 -1.88 -6.26
N GLU A 53 2.04 -2.26 -5.00
CA GLU A 53 2.19 -3.65 -4.58
C GLU A 53 1.07 -4.05 -3.63
N PHE A 54 0.84 -5.35 -3.57
CA PHE A 54 0.08 -5.97 -2.51
C PHE A 54 0.73 -7.28 -2.09
N ALA A 55 0.45 -7.69 -0.87
CA ALA A 55 0.82 -9.00 -0.36
C ALA A 55 -0.30 -9.54 0.52
N ALA A 56 -0.53 -10.84 0.45
CA ALA A 56 -1.51 -11.53 1.27
C ALA A 56 -0.91 -12.77 1.94
N THR A 57 -1.26 -12.99 3.21
CA THR A 57 -0.83 -14.17 3.96
C THR A 57 -1.86 -14.54 5.04
N THR A 58 -1.54 -15.54 5.85
CA THR A 58 -2.39 -16.07 6.93
C THR A 58 -1.58 -16.23 8.22
N PRO A 59 -2.22 -16.40 9.40
CA PRO A 59 -1.50 -16.66 10.65
C PRO A 59 -0.67 -17.96 10.66
N ALA A 60 -0.86 -18.85 9.67
CA ALA A 60 -0.06 -20.06 9.55
C ALA A 60 1.35 -19.81 8.96
N ASP A 61 1.57 -18.62 8.40
CA ASP A 61 2.86 -18.21 7.85
C ASP A 61 3.88 -17.97 8.97
N LYS A 62 5.05 -18.59 8.82
CA LYS A 62 6.14 -18.52 9.80
C LYS A 62 7.20 -17.48 9.45
N SER A 63 7.17 -16.95 8.23
CA SER A 63 8.15 -15.99 7.70
C SER A 63 7.75 -14.54 7.92
N VAL A 64 6.45 -14.28 8.07
CA VAL A 64 5.86 -12.94 8.13
C VAL A 64 4.81 -12.88 9.23
N SER A 65 4.99 -11.95 10.18
CA SER A 65 3.97 -11.68 11.20
C SER A 65 3.38 -10.27 11.10
N VAL A 66 4.01 -9.38 10.31
CA VAL A 66 3.51 -8.04 10.02
C VAL A 66 3.64 -7.76 8.53
N ILE A 67 2.57 -7.27 7.90
CA ILE A 67 2.66 -6.63 6.58
C ILE A 67 2.59 -5.12 6.80
N GLY A 68 3.47 -4.36 6.16
CA GLY A 68 3.55 -2.91 6.35
C GLY A 68 3.74 -2.15 5.05
N SER A 69 3.30 -0.89 5.03
CA SER A 69 3.60 0.04 3.95
C SER A 69 3.66 1.47 4.48
N GLY A 70 4.47 2.31 3.85
CA GLY A 70 4.73 3.69 4.27
C GLY A 70 4.77 4.66 3.09
N ASP A 71 5.14 5.90 3.41
CA ASP A 71 5.29 7.03 2.49
C ASP A 71 4.02 7.37 1.68
N ALA A 72 2.82 7.05 2.18
CA ALA A 72 1.59 7.46 1.52
C ALA A 72 1.31 8.94 1.79
N THR A 73 1.42 9.76 0.75
CA THR A 73 0.93 11.13 0.73
C THR A 73 -0.51 11.17 0.22
N THR A 74 -0.70 11.22 -1.11
CA THR A 74 -2.03 11.14 -1.75
C THR A 74 -2.54 9.71 -1.91
N CYS A 75 -1.64 8.72 -1.80
CA CYS A 75 -1.94 7.30 -1.93
C CYS A 75 -2.77 6.76 -0.75
N HIS A 76 -3.30 5.55 -0.87
CA HIS A 76 -4.11 4.89 0.15
C HIS A 76 -3.61 3.47 0.41
N PHE A 77 -3.61 3.10 1.67
CA PHE A 77 -3.46 1.73 2.12
C PHE A 77 -4.83 1.05 2.20
N VAL A 78 -4.90 -0.14 1.64
CA VAL A 78 -6.07 -1.01 1.68
C VAL A 78 -5.69 -2.27 2.42
N VAL A 79 -6.28 -2.49 3.59
CA VAL A 79 -6.18 -3.76 4.31
C VAL A 79 -7.51 -4.48 4.22
N LEU A 80 -7.50 -5.70 3.71
CA LEU A 80 -8.67 -6.57 3.68
C LEU A 80 -8.34 -7.84 4.48
N ARG A 81 -9.18 -8.17 5.46
CA ARG A 81 -8.98 -9.33 6.34
C ARG A 81 -10.24 -10.20 6.37
N HIS A 82 -10.06 -11.51 6.30
CA HIS A 82 -11.12 -12.46 6.64
C HIS A 82 -10.97 -12.90 8.09
N THR A 83 -11.99 -12.62 8.93
CA THR A 83 -11.86 -12.77 10.39
C THR A 83 -11.78 -14.21 10.87
N GLY A 84 -12.37 -15.17 10.17
CA GLY A 84 -12.37 -16.57 10.61
C GLY A 84 -11.10 -17.33 10.26
N SER A 85 -10.52 -17.08 9.07
CA SER A 85 -9.25 -17.70 8.66
C SER A 85 -8.02 -16.89 9.10
N GLY A 86 -8.21 -15.61 9.41
CA GLY A 86 -7.13 -14.65 9.62
C GLY A 86 -6.39 -14.25 8.34
N ALA A 87 -6.84 -14.70 7.16
CA ALA A 87 -6.24 -14.29 5.89
C ALA A 87 -6.30 -12.78 5.76
N VAL A 88 -5.18 -12.15 5.44
CA VAL A 88 -5.06 -10.69 5.38
C VAL A 88 -4.23 -10.27 4.19
N CYS A 89 -4.67 -9.22 3.52
CA CYS A 89 -3.94 -8.56 2.45
C CYS A 89 -3.72 -7.10 2.82
N LEU A 90 -2.53 -6.58 2.54
CA LEU A 90 -2.26 -5.13 2.53
C LEU A 90 -1.84 -4.74 1.11
N ALA A 91 -2.43 -3.68 0.59
CA ALA A 91 -2.07 -3.08 -0.69
C ALA A 91 -1.83 -1.58 -0.55
N HIS A 92 -0.93 -1.03 -1.36
CA HIS A 92 -0.66 0.40 -1.46
C HIS A 92 -1.13 0.91 -2.83
N CYS A 93 -2.33 1.49 -2.86
CA CYS A 93 -2.99 2.02 -4.04
C CYS A 93 -2.64 3.50 -4.25
N ASP A 94 -2.23 3.87 -5.46
CA ASP A 94 -1.95 5.27 -5.83
C ASP A 94 -2.97 5.85 -6.82
N GLY A 95 -3.99 5.07 -7.19
CA GLY A 95 -5.05 5.48 -8.11
C GLY A 95 -4.78 5.20 -9.58
N SER A 96 -3.70 4.48 -9.91
CA SER A 96 -3.34 4.19 -11.30
C SER A 96 -4.36 3.31 -12.01
N CYS A 97 -4.82 2.23 -11.38
CA CYS A 97 -5.75 1.26 -11.98
C CYS A 97 -6.73 0.67 -10.95
N THR A 98 -7.24 1.50 -10.03
CA THR A 98 -8.10 1.11 -8.88
C THR A 98 -9.14 0.03 -9.19
N TRP A 99 -9.88 0.17 -10.30
CA TRP A 99 -10.95 -0.76 -10.69
C TRP A 99 -10.46 -2.19 -11.00
N SER A 100 -9.22 -2.32 -11.45
CA SER A 100 -8.55 -3.61 -11.69
C SER A 100 -7.82 -4.10 -10.44
N GLU A 101 -7.37 -3.19 -9.58
CA GLU A 101 -6.61 -3.49 -8.35
C GLU A 101 -7.49 -4.10 -7.25
N ILE A 102 -8.66 -3.52 -6.98
CA ILE A 102 -9.54 -4.01 -5.90
C ILE A 102 -9.95 -5.49 -6.08
N PRO A 103 -10.34 -5.96 -7.30
CA PRO A 103 -10.59 -7.39 -7.52
C PRO A 103 -9.40 -8.31 -7.21
N LEU A 104 -8.15 -7.85 -7.41
CA LEU A 104 -6.95 -8.64 -7.09
C LEU A 104 -6.82 -8.82 -5.57
N ILE A 105 -7.03 -7.74 -4.80
CA ILE A 105 -6.98 -7.75 -3.34
C ILE A 105 -8.05 -8.69 -2.77
N VAL A 106 -9.29 -8.57 -3.24
CA VAL A 106 -10.41 -9.44 -2.81
C VAL A 106 -10.11 -10.90 -3.14
N LYS A 107 -9.63 -11.17 -4.36
CA LYS A 107 -9.24 -12.51 -4.80
C LYS A 107 -8.13 -13.10 -3.93
N ALA A 108 -7.13 -12.31 -3.56
CA ALA A 108 -6.00 -12.76 -2.74
C ALA A 108 -6.48 -13.24 -1.35
N VAL A 109 -7.31 -12.44 -0.66
CA VAL A 109 -7.84 -12.79 0.66
C VAL A 109 -8.79 -13.99 0.58
N THR A 110 -9.75 -13.97 -0.35
CA THR A 110 -10.75 -15.04 -0.50
C THR A 110 -10.11 -16.38 -0.84
N SER A 111 -9.08 -16.39 -1.69
CA SER A 111 -8.34 -17.62 -2.05
C SER A 111 -7.65 -18.26 -0.84
N LEU A 112 -7.18 -17.44 0.11
CA LEU A 112 -6.56 -17.88 1.36
C LEU A 112 -7.56 -18.19 2.48
N SER A 113 -8.85 -17.87 2.29
CA SER A 113 -9.87 -17.98 3.34
C SER A 113 -10.62 -19.31 3.36
N ASN A 114 -10.40 -20.18 2.36
CA ASN A 114 -11.11 -21.45 2.18
C ASN A 114 -11.05 -22.41 3.39
N VAL A 115 -10.09 -22.21 4.30
CA VAL A 115 -9.93 -23.00 5.53
C VAL A 115 -11.01 -22.75 6.57
N SER A 116 -11.76 -21.63 6.47
CA SER A 116 -12.88 -21.31 7.36
C SER A 116 -14.09 -20.85 6.56
N LYS A 117 -15.26 -21.42 6.89
CA LYS A 117 -16.56 -20.92 6.41
C LYS A 117 -17.20 -19.90 7.34
N GLU A 118 -16.65 -19.77 8.54
CA GLU A 118 -17.06 -18.77 9.54
C GLU A 118 -16.21 -17.50 9.38
N GLY A 119 -16.76 -16.38 9.83
CA GLY A 119 -16.12 -15.06 9.74
C GLY A 119 -16.76 -14.16 8.69
N ARG A 120 -16.12 -13.01 8.44
CA ARG A 120 -16.52 -12.01 7.43
C ARG A 120 -15.30 -11.29 6.89
N LEU A 121 -15.47 -10.56 5.78
CA LEU A 121 -14.44 -9.67 5.26
C LEU A 121 -14.53 -8.30 5.93
N GLU A 122 -13.43 -7.84 6.51
CA GLU A 122 -13.28 -6.52 7.12
C GLU A 122 -12.27 -5.69 6.33
N LEU A 123 -12.66 -4.46 6.02
CA LEU A 123 -11.91 -3.49 5.22
C LEU A 123 -11.45 -2.34 6.11
N HIS A 124 -10.16 -2.03 6.01
CA HIS A 124 -9.54 -0.88 6.64
C HIS A 124 -8.86 -0.02 5.58
N LEU A 125 -9.19 1.27 5.57
CA LEU A 125 -8.63 2.26 4.67
C LEU A 125 -7.91 3.33 5.46
N ALA A 126 -6.68 3.65 5.05
CA ALA A 126 -5.90 4.75 5.61
C ALA A 126 -5.09 5.45 4.50
N GLY A 127 -4.84 6.75 4.64
CA GLY A 127 -4.00 7.51 3.70
C GLY A 127 -4.74 8.63 2.98
N GLY A 128 -4.03 9.36 2.12
CA GLY A 128 -4.53 10.61 1.56
C GLY A 128 -4.61 11.72 2.60
N PHE A 129 -4.85 12.94 2.15
CA PHE A 129 -5.13 14.11 2.97
C PHE A 129 -5.94 15.13 2.16
N ASN A 130 -6.18 16.33 2.67
CA ASN A 130 -6.86 17.37 1.89
C ASN A 130 -5.90 18.05 0.90
N ASP A 131 -5.35 17.29 -0.04
CA ASP A 131 -4.44 17.80 -1.05
C ASP A 131 -5.12 18.78 -2.03
N GLU A 132 -4.34 19.73 -2.55
CA GLU A 132 -4.82 20.79 -3.45
C GLU A 132 -5.41 20.21 -4.75
N SER A 133 -4.80 19.15 -5.27
CA SER A 133 -5.18 18.51 -6.53
C SER A 133 -6.43 17.63 -6.44
N LYS A 134 -6.98 17.43 -5.23
CA LYS A 134 -8.08 16.51 -4.93
C LYS A 134 -7.80 15.07 -5.37
N THR A 135 -6.53 14.68 -5.45
CA THR A 135 -6.10 13.32 -5.80
C THR A 135 -6.57 12.33 -4.74
N SER A 136 -6.41 12.67 -3.45
CA SER A 136 -6.84 11.81 -2.33
C SER A 136 -8.36 11.60 -2.35
N HIS A 137 -9.13 12.69 -2.50
CA HIS A 137 -10.60 12.63 -2.61
C HIS A 137 -11.05 11.71 -3.75
N LYS A 138 -10.45 11.87 -4.94
CA LYS A 138 -10.76 11.05 -6.11
C LYS A 138 -10.43 9.57 -5.87
N LEU A 139 -9.27 9.28 -5.27
CA LEU A 139 -8.85 7.93 -4.95
C LEU A 139 -9.76 7.27 -3.90
N SER A 140 -10.09 7.98 -2.82
CA SER A 140 -11.05 7.53 -1.81
C SER A 140 -12.37 7.07 -2.43
N LEU A 141 -12.97 7.92 -3.29
CA LEU A 141 -14.24 7.60 -3.94
C LEU A 141 -14.13 6.42 -4.90
N ASN A 142 -13.03 6.32 -5.66
CA ASN A 142 -12.80 5.20 -6.57
C ASN A 142 -12.63 3.88 -5.82
N ILE A 143 -11.89 3.86 -4.71
CA ILE A 143 -11.71 2.65 -3.87
C ILE A 143 -13.05 2.20 -3.31
N LEU A 144 -13.81 3.11 -2.69
CA LEU A 144 -15.12 2.80 -2.12
C LEU A 144 -16.10 2.27 -3.19
N ALA A 145 -16.14 2.93 -4.36
CA ALA A 145 -16.98 2.51 -5.47
C ALA A 145 -16.57 1.13 -6.04
N ALA A 146 -15.27 0.86 -6.14
CA ALA A 146 -14.75 -0.43 -6.60
C ALA A 146 -15.09 -1.56 -5.62
N PHE A 147 -15.03 -1.30 -4.31
CA PHE A 147 -15.50 -2.24 -3.29
C PHE A 147 -17.02 -2.45 -3.33
N GLN A 148 -17.82 -1.40 -3.57
CA GLN A 148 -19.27 -1.51 -3.78
C GLN A 148 -19.68 -2.35 -5.02
N LYS A 149 -18.74 -2.70 -5.90
CA LYS A 149 -18.99 -3.54 -7.09
C LYS A 149 -18.56 -5.00 -6.92
N GLN A 150 -17.96 -5.36 -5.79
CA GLN A 150 -17.57 -6.75 -5.52
C GLN A 150 -18.80 -7.64 -5.30
N LYS A 151 -18.60 -8.96 -5.22
CA LYS A 151 -19.70 -9.90 -4.98
C LYS A 151 -19.82 -10.25 -3.50
N GLU A 152 -18.70 -10.22 -2.80
CA GLU A 152 -18.49 -10.63 -1.42
C GLU A 152 -18.91 -9.52 -0.47
N GLU A 153 -19.68 -9.83 0.56
CA GLU A 153 -20.03 -8.86 1.61
C GLU A 153 -18.76 -8.42 2.38
N ILE A 154 -18.48 -7.11 2.36
CA ILE A 154 -17.27 -6.51 2.92
C ILE A 154 -17.70 -5.43 3.91
N HIS A 155 -17.18 -5.47 5.13
CA HIS A 155 -17.53 -4.54 6.19
C HIS A 155 -16.43 -3.49 6.34
N LEU A 156 -16.75 -2.21 6.14
CA LEU A 156 -15.81 -1.11 6.37
C LEU A 156 -15.71 -0.82 7.87
N GLU A 157 -14.56 -1.12 8.45
CA GLU A 157 -14.32 -1.04 9.91
C GLU A 157 -13.46 0.17 10.30
N THR A 158 -12.42 0.46 9.50
CA THR A 158 -11.57 1.65 9.69
C THR A 158 -11.54 2.47 8.41
N CYS A 159 -11.76 3.78 8.53
CA CYS A 159 -11.76 4.68 7.38
C CYS A 159 -11.07 6.00 7.76
N CYS A 160 -9.75 6.00 7.82
CA CYS A 160 -8.92 7.16 8.11
C CYS A 160 -8.30 7.71 6.82
N ILE A 161 -9.16 8.24 5.94
CA ILE A 161 -8.77 8.72 4.62
C ILE A 161 -9.04 10.21 4.44
N THR A 162 -8.27 10.83 3.55
CA THR A 162 -8.50 12.21 3.08
C THR A 162 -8.69 13.20 4.25
N GLU A 163 -9.86 13.79 4.46
CA GLU A 163 -10.06 14.81 5.51
C GLU A 163 -9.92 14.24 6.92
N MET A 164 -10.08 12.93 7.11
CA MET A 164 -9.88 12.30 8.41
C MET A 164 -8.41 12.06 8.70
N ASN A 165 -7.57 11.97 7.68
CA ASN A 165 -6.12 11.83 7.80
C ASN A 165 -5.38 13.17 7.62
N ASP A 166 -6.09 14.29 7.59
CA ASP A 166 -5.51 15.61 7.32
C ASP A 166 -5.12 16.36 8.61
N ILE A 167 -4.01 17.09 8.53
CA ILE A 167 -3.58 18.11 9.49
C ILE A 167 -3.07 19.34 8.75
N VAL A 168 -3.26 20.52 9.34
CA VAL A 168 -2.71 21.78 8.84
C VAL A 168 -1.53 22.19 9.71
N VAL A 169 -0.35 22.29 9.10
CA VAL A 169 0.90 22.74 9.73
C VAL A 169 1.38 23.98 8.98
N ASP A 170 1.50 25.11 9.68
CA ASP A 170 1.92 26.40 9.10
C ASP A 170 1.11 26.83 7.86
N GLY A 171 -0.19 26.51 7.85
CA GLY A 171 -1.09 26.81 6.73
C GLY A 171 -1.08 25.79 5.59
N ASN A 172 -0.22 24.78 5.64
CA ASN A 172 -0.13 23.72 4.64
C ASN A 172 -0.83 22.44 5.13
N HIS A 173 -1.60 21.82 4.24
CA HIS A 173 -2.22 20.53 4.49
C HIS A 173 -1.21 19.39 4.34
N SER A 174 -1.28 18.38 5.20
CA SER A 174 -0.43 17.18 5.17
C SER A 174 -1.14 15.98 5.78
N PRO A 175 -0.77 14.74 5.42
CA PRO A 175 -1.30 13.56 6.07
C PRO A 175 -0.75 13.41 7.49
N VAL A 176 -1.57 12.87 8.40
CA VAL A 176 -1.18 12.52 9.77
C VAL A 176 -0.51 11.15 9.77
N VAL A 177 -1.14 10.17 9.12
CA VAL A 177 -0.64 8.80 8.99
C VAL A 177 -0.04 8.61 7.61
N TYR A 178 1.29 8.49 7.57
CA TYR A 178 2.08 8.21 6.37
C TYR A 178 2.31 6.72 6.12
N GLY A 179 2.10 5.87 7.12
CA GLY A 179 2.37 4.44 7.04
C GLY A 179 1.55 3.64 8.04
N ILE A 180 1.27 2.39 7.68
CA ILE A 180 0.53 1.45 8.52
C ILE A 180 1.20 0.08 8.53
N GLY A 181 1.00 -0.64 9.63
CA GLY A 181 1.24 -2.08 9.71
C GLY A 181 -0.05 -2.82 10.02
N VAL A 182 -0.12 -4.09 9.63
CA VAL A 182 -1.14 -5.03 10.10
C VAL A 182 -0.47 -6.26 10.70
N ASN A 183 -0.82 -6.58 11.94
CA ASN A 183 -0.41 -7.82 12.57
C ASN A 183 -1.21 -8.98 11.97
N VAL A 184 -0.51 -9.94 11.36
CA VAL A 184 -1.17 -11.05 10.64
C VAL A 184 -1.98 -11.93 11.59
N THR A 185 -1.48 -12.14 12.81
CA THR A 185 -2.13 -13.01 13.80
C THR A 185 -3.38 -12.34 14.37
N THR A 186 -3.25 -11.14 14.93
CA THR A 186 -4.36 -10.47 15.62
C THR A 186 -5.33 -9.78 14.67
N GLY A 187 -4.83 -9.30 13.52
CA GLY A 187 -5.58 -8.45 12.60
C GLY A 187 -5.50 -6.97 12.93
N ASP A 188 -4.79 -6.58 13.99
CA ASP A 188 -4.69 -5.19 14.40
C ASP A 188 -3.96 -4.36 13.34
N VAL A 189 -4.61 -3.30 12.88
CA VAL A 189 -4.05 -2.29 11.98
C VAL A 189 -3.61 -1.09 12.82
N PHE A 190 -2.39 -0.60 12.60
CA PHE A 190 -1.80 0.46 13.41
C PHE A 190 -0.94 1.42 12.57
N PRO A 191 -0.85 2.72 12.92
CA PRO A 191 0.13 3.64 12.35
C PRO A 191 1.57 3.17 12.58
N SER A 192 2.41 3.28 11.56
CA SER A 192 3.79 2.77 11.61
C SER A 192 4.74 3.55 10.72
N SER A 193 6.04 3.44 10.99
CA SER A 193 7.12 3.94 10.13
C SER A 193 8.16 2.85 9.90
N PHE A 194 8.76 2.84 8.71
CA PHE A 194 9.61 1.75 8.25
C PHE A 194 10.92 2.28 7.70
N THR A 195 12.03 1.83 8.28
CA THR A 195 13.39 2.15 7.80
C THR A 195 13.93 1.09 6.84
N HIS A 196 13.40 -0.15 6.90
CA HIS A 196 13.80 -1.26 6.04
C HIS A 196 12.67 -1.63 5.09
N LYS A 197 12.87 -1.39 3.78
CA LYS A 197 11.84 -1.56 2.75
C LYS A 197 12.19 -2.61 1.68
N GLY A 198 13.32 -3.29 1.86
CA GLY A 198 13.77 -4.40 1.02
C GLY A 198 12.90 -5.67 1.15
N PRO A 199 13.23 -6.73 0.39
CA PRO A 199 14.37 -6.85 -0.51
C PRO A 199 14.15 -6.13 -1.85
N ALA A 200 15.23 -5.97 -2.62
CA ALA A 200 15.24 -5.42 -3.98
C ALA A 200 14.48 -4.08 -4.09
N GLU A 201 14.71 -3.17 -3.14
CA GLU A 201 13.96 -1.93 -2.99
C GLU A 201 14.01 -1.09 -4.27
N GLU A 202 15.20 -0.89 -4.83
CA GLU A 202 15.43 -0.07 -6.02
C GLU A 202 14.80 -0.69 -7.27
N LEU A 203 14.84 -2.02 -7.41
CA LEU A 203 14.20 -2.73 -8.53
C LEU A 203 12.68 -2.58 -8.49
N ARG A 204 12.08 -2.67 -7.30
CA ARG A 204 10.64 -2.51 -7.11
C ARG A 204 10.22 -1.06 -7.33
N SER A 205 10.99 -0.11 -6.81
CA SER A 205 10.78 1.32 -7.05
C SER A 205 10.90 1.66 -8.55
N ALA A 206 11.91 1.11 -9.23
CA ALA A 206 12.11 1.28 -10.67
C ALA A 206 10.91 0.78 -11.47
N ARG A 207 10.38 -0.40 -11.13
CA ARG A 207 9.16 -0.95 -11.77
C ARG A 207 7.98 0.02 -11.64
N THR A 208 7.76 0.57 -10.44
CA THR A 208 6.65 1.50 -10.19
C THR A 208 6.88 2.84 -10.90
N PHE A 209 8.09 3.39 -10.82
CA PHE A 209 8.49 4.64 -11.47
C PHE A 209 8.27 4.60 -12.99
N THR A 210 8.55 3.47 -13.64
CA THR A 210 8.38 3.30 -15.09
C THR A 210 6.96 2.90 -15.51
N GLY A 211 5.97 3.02 -14.61
CA GLY A 211 4.56 2.78 -14.95
C GLY A 211 4.07 1.36 -14.74
N GLY A 212 4.79 0.53 -13.96
CA GLY A 212 4.37 -0.82 -13.62
C GLY A 212 2.97 -0.88 -13.00
N GLN A 213 2.25 -1.95 -13.30
CA GLN A 213 0.95 -2.24 -12.70
C GLN A 213 1.09 -2.80 -11.28
N MET A 214 -0.02 -2.83 -10.55
CA MET A 214 -0.12 -3.47 -9.24
C MET A 214 0.36 -4.93 -9.30
N ALA A 215 1.27 -5.31 -8.40
CA ALA A 215 1.86 -6.64 -8.36
C ALA A 215 1.67 -7.35 -7.01
N ASP A 216 1.34 -8.65 -7.07
CA ASP A 216 1.45 -9.56 -5.95
C ASP A 216 2.93 -9.91 -5.73
N ILE A 217 3.47 -9.60 -4.56
CA ILE A 217 4.89 -9.80 -4.28
C ILE A 217 5.18 -11.00 -3.37
N TYR A 218 4.18 -11.76 -2.93
CA TYR A 218 4.40 -12.74 -1.87
C TYR A 218 3.69 -14.07 -2.08
N ASP A 219 4.49 -15.14 -2.15
CA ASP A 219 4.01 -16.52 -2.14
C ASP A 219 3.98 -17.03 -0.69
N SER A 220 2.84 -16.84 -0.03
CA SER A 220 2.61 -17.27 1.35
C SER A 220 2.64 -18.79 1.54
N SER A 221 2.44 -19.58 0.48
CA SER A 221 2.53 -21.05 0.57
C SER A 221 3.97 -21.54 0.76
N ARG A 222 4.93 -20.75 0.29
CA ARG A 222 6.38 -21.04 0.37
C ARG A 222 7.13 -20.09 1.29
N GLY A 223 6.49 -19.03 1.77
CA GLY A 223 7.11 -17.99 2.57
C GLY A 223 8.15 -17.18 1.79
N LEU A 224 7.88 -16.91 0.51
CA LEU A 224 8.83 -16.27 -0.41
C LEU A 224 8.33 -14.92 -0.91
N VAL A 225 9.19 -13.90 -0.85
CA VAL A 225 9.00 -12.70 -1.68
C VAL A 225 9.36 -13.05 -3.12
N LYS A 226 8.48 -12.72 -4.06
CA LYS A 226 8.62 -12.97 -5.48
C LYS A 226 8.58 -11.65 -6.24
N ILE A 227 9.72 -11.22 -6.75
CA ILE A 227 9.81 -10.08 -7.64
C ILE A 227 9.80 -10.60 -9.08
N GLY A 228 8.67 -10.44 -9.75
CA GLY A 228 8.48 -10.89 -11.13
C GLY A 228 9.28 -10.06 -12.13
N PRO A 229 9.54 -10.61 -13.33
CA PRO A 229 10.13 -9.85 -14.42
C PRO A 229 9.32 -8.59 -14.73
N CYS A 230 10.02 -7.48 -14.91
CA CYS A 230 9.47 -6.22 -15.38
C CYS A 230 10.25 -5.74 -16.60
N SER A 231 9.75 -4.72 -17.28
CA SER A 231 10.38 -4.12 -18.45
C SER A 231 10.20 -2.62 -18.42
N TRP A 232 11.24 -1.90 -18.84
CA TRP A 232 11.18 -0.46 -19.06
C TRP A 232 11.94 -0.09 -20.33
N SER A 233 11.62 1.10 -20.86
CA SER A 233 12.23 1.59 -22.08
C SER A 233 13.72 1.91 -21.86
N PRO A 234 14.62 1.56 -22.80
CA PRO A 234 16.05 1.87 -22.66
C PRO A 234 16.38 3.35 -22.85
N ASN A 235 15.51 4.11 -23.53
CA ASN A 235 15.69 5.55 -23.78
C ASN A 235 14.82 6.40 -22.85
N LEU A 236 14.85 6.11 -21.56
CA LEU A 236 14.29 7.00 -20.54
C LEU A 236 15.22 8.22 -20.48
N ASP A 237 14.84 9.34 -21.07
CA ASP A 237 15.56 10.62 -20.90
C ASP A 237 15.32 11.16 -19.48
N ILE A 238 15.81 10.42 -18.49
CA ILE A 238 15.59 10.64 -17.05
C ILE A 238 16.86 11.07 -16.33
N GLY A 239 18.02 10.97 -16.98
CA GLY A 239 19.30 11.38 -16.39
C GLY A 239 19.35 12.86 -16.03
N PHE A 240 18.60 13.71 -16.76
CA PHE A 240 18.44 15.12 -16.44
C PHE A 240 17.94 15.38 -15.01
N TRP A 241 17.11 14.50 -14.45
CA TRP A 241 16.58 14.66 -13.10
C TRP A 241 17.65 14.54 -12.01
N LEU A 242 18.73 13.79 -12.26
CA LEU A 242 19.82 13.64 -11.28
C LEU A 242 20.57 14.95 -11.01
N SER A 243 20.58 15.87 -11.98
CA SER A 243 21.21 17.18 -11.84
C SER A 243 20.26 18.28 -11.36
N GLN A 244 18.99 17.97 -11.09
CA GLN A 244 18.03 18.97 -10.65
C GLN A 244 18.11 19.19 -9.13
N GLU A 245 17.79 20.42 -8.73
CA GLU A 245 17.59 20.81 -7.34
C GLU A 245 16.37 20.09 -6.74
N ASP A 246 16.41 19.91 -5.43
CA ASP A 246 15.42 19.11 -4.71
C ASP A 246 13.99 19.67 -4.86
N ASP A 247 13.82 20.99 -4.83
CA ASP A 247 12.54 21.66 -5.07
C ASP A 247 11.96 21.39 -6.46
N THR A 248 12.84 21.26 -7.48
CA THR A 248 12.42 20.96 -8.84
C THR A 248 11.95 19.51 -8.95
N ILE A 249 12.67 18.58 -8.30
CA ILE A 249 12.26 17.16 -8.25
C ILE A 249 10.93 17.01 -7.53
N LEU A 250 10.76 17.62 -6.35
CA LEU A 250 9.50 17.62 -5.62
C LEU A 250 8.36 18.13 -6.50
N LYS A 251 8.54 19.30 -7.12
CA LYS A 251 7.50 19.93 -7.94
C LYS A 251 7.02 19.07 -9.10
N TYR A 252 7.90 18.32 -9.75
CA TYR A 252 7.58 17.61 -11.00
C TYR A 252 7.40 16.10 -10.85
N LEU A 253 7.97 15.48 -9.81
CA LEU A 253 7.92 14.02 -9.61
C LEU A 253 7.03 13.60 -8.42
N SER A 254 6.58 14.53 -7.56
CA SER A 254 5.60 14.26 -6.50
C SER A 254 4.19 14.71 -6.89
N THR A 255 3.17 14.00 -6.38
CA THR A 255 1.77 14.42 -6.44
C THR A 255 1.40 15.47 -5.39
N SER A 256 2.23 15.65 -4.36
CA SER A 256 2.03 16.58 -3.25
C SER A 256 3.37 17.13 -2.71
N PRO A 257 4.00 18.07 -3.44
CA PRO A 257 5.39 18.50 -3.17
C PRO A 257 5.68 18.99 -1.74
N LEU A 258 4.69 19.58 -1.07
CA LEU A 258 4.82 20.13 0.30
C LEU A 258 4.55 19.10 1.40
N ALA A 259 4.06 17.91 1.05
CA ALA A 259 3.66 16.88 2.01
C ALA A 259 4.56 15.64 1.97
N GLU A 260 5.55 15.59 1.06
CA GLU A 260 6.44 14.44 0.93
C GLU A 260 7.35 14.25 2.13
N PRO A 261 7.69 13.00 2.48
CA PRO A 261 8.70 12.72 3.48
C PRO A 261 10.07 13.34 3.13
N PRO A 262 10.91 13.70 4.13
CA PRO A 262 12.23 14.29 3.90
C PRO A 262 13.17 13.49 3.00
N HIS A 263 12.99 12.17 2.90
CA HIS A 263 13.81 11.27 2.08
C HIS A 263 13.31 11.09 0.65
N PHE A 264 12.20 11.72 0.24
CA PHE A 264 11.57 11.53 -1.06
C PHE A 264 12.53 11.77 -2.24
N VAL A 265 13.21 12.92 -2.24
CA VAL A 265 14.11 13.30 -3.35
C VAL A 265 15.29 12.34 -3.47
N GLN A 266 15.87 11.95 -2.35
CA GLN A 266 16.95 10.97 -2.33
C GLN A 266 16.49 9.60 -2.86
N HIS A 267 15.28 9.17 -2.49
CA HIS A 267 14.70 7.94 -3.02
C HIS A 267 14.49 8.01 -4.54
N MET A 268 14.04 9.16 -5.05
CA MET A 268 13.88 9.37 -6.49
C MET A 268 15.20 9.37 -7.25
N LYS A 269 16.22 10.07 -6.74
CA LYS A 269 17.56 10.05 -7.34
C LYS A 269 18.14 8.63 -7.38
N THR A 270 17.97 7.86 -6.29
CA THR A 270 18.43 6.47 -6.22
C THR A 270 17.71 5.56 -7.22
N THR A 271 16.39 5.71 -7.36
CA THR A 271 15.59 4.96 -8.34
C THR A 271 16.00 5.29 -9.78
N ILE A 272 16.23 6.56 -10.10
CA ILE A 272 16.67 7.01 -11.42
C ILE A 272 18.08 6.48 -11.72
N GLN A 273 19.00 6.55 -10.74
CA GLN A 273 20.34 5.99 -10.87
C GLN A 273 20.28 4.49 -11.18
N PHE A 274 19.44 3.73 -10.47
CA PHE A 274 19.24 2.29 -10.71
C PHE A 274 18.79 2.00 -12.15
N LEU A 275 17.84 2.80 -12.67
CA LEU A 275 17.35 2.67 -14.05
C LEU A 275 18.43 2.97 -15.09
N LEU A 276 19.31 3.95 -14.83
CA LEU A 276 20.43 4.28 -15.73
C LEU A 276 21.52 3.21 -15.73
N GLU A 277 21.77 2.58 -14.59
CA GLU A 277 22.70 1.44 -14.47
C GLU A 277 22.14 0.16 -15.12
N HIS A 278 20.82 0.05 -15.20
CA HIS A 278 20.10 -1.10 -15.77
C HIS A 278 19.18 -0.66 -16.91
N PRO A 279 19.70 -0.20 -18.07
CA PRO A 279 18.87 0.31 -19.17
C PRO A 279 17.94 -0.75 -19.78
N SER A 280 18.24 -2.04 -19.57
CA SER A 280 17.30 -3.14 -19.73
C SER A 280 17.23 -3.95 -18.43
N SER A 281 16.03 -4.42 -18.09
CA SER A 281 15.76 -5.32 -16.98
C SER A 281 16.10 -6.78 -17.27
N ASP A 282 16.45 -7.15 -18.51
CA ASP A 282 16.69 -8.55 -18.90
C ASP A 282 17.76 -9.24 -18.03
N ASN A 283 18.84 -8.52 -17.71
CA ASN A 283 19.92 -9.03 -16.87
C ASN A 283 19.50 -9.23 -15.40
N LEU A 284 18.44 -8.55 -14.96
CA LEU A 284 17.89 -8.70 -13.61
C LEU A 284 17.01 -9.95 -13.49
N PHE A 285 16.54 -10.49 -14.63
CA PHE A 285 15.68 -11.68 -14.70
C PHE A 285 16.21 -12.69 -15.74
N PRO A 286 17.37 -13.34 -15.48
CA PRO A 286 17.94 -14.31 -16.40
C PRO A 286 16.92 -15.42 -16.76
N GLY A 287 16.72 -15.64 -18.06
CA GLY A 287 15.74 -16.62 -18.56
C GLY A 287 14.28 -16.27 -18.21
N GLY A 288 13.98 -15.00 -17.94
CA GLY A 288 12.65 -14.54 -17.53
C GLY A 288 12.22 -15.04 -16.16
N GLN A 289 13.15 -15.52 -15.32
CA GLN A 289 12.83 -16.05 -14.00
C GLN A 289 12.66 -14.93 -12.97
N PRO A 290 11.68 -15.02 -12.06
CA PRO A 290 11.52 -14.06 -10.97
C PRO A 290 12.70 -14.13 -10.00
N GLN A 291 12.99 -13.03 -9.32
CA GLN A 291 13.86 -13.05 -8.15
C GLN A 291 13.06 -13.51 -6.94
N LEU A 292 13.53 -14.56 -6.28
CA LEU A 292 12.90 -15.12 -5.09
C LEU A 292 13.74 -14.79 -3.87
N TYR A 293 13.08 -14.46 -2.76
CA TYR A 293 13.73 -14.20 -1.49
C TYR A 293 13.03 -14.95 -0.37
N HIS A 294 13.80 -15.57 0.53
CA HIS A 294 13.30 -16.25 1.72
C HIS A 294 13.82 -15.57 2.98
N ARG A 295 13.17 -15.82 4.12
CA ARG A 295 13.74 -15.43 5.42
C ARG A 295 14.93 -16.31 5.76
N SER A 296 16.01 -15.68 6.23
CA SER A 296 17.13 -16.36 6.86
C SER A 296 16.83 -16.67 8.33
N GLU A 297 17.68 -17.47 8.97
CA GLU A 297 17.58 -17.74 10.42
C GLU A 297 17.70 -16.47 11.27
N ARG A 298 18.36 -15.42 10.74
CA ARG A 298 18.49 -14.12 11.40
C ARG A 298 17.28 -13.23 11.20
N GLY A 299 16.35 -13.63 10.32
CA GLY A 299 15.17 -12.89 9.95
C GLY A 299 15.38 -11.95 8.76
N ASP A 300 16.52 -11.95 8.07
CA ASP A 300 16.73 -11.09 6.90
C ASP A 300 16.13 -11.72 5.64
N TRP A 301 15.75 -10.91 4.64
CA TRP A 301 15.37 -11.42 3.33
C TRP A 301 16.63 -11.72 2.49
N GLU A 302 16.86 -13.00 2.18
CA GLU A 302 18.00 -13.47 1.39
C GLU A 302 17.54 -13.98 0.04
N ARG A 303 18.33 -13.72 -1.02
CA ARG A 303 18.02 -14.15 -2.38
C ARG A 303 18.15 -15.67 -2.46
N ALA A 304 17.07 -16.35 -2.82
CA ALA A 304 17.08 -17.77 -3.13
C ALA A 304 17.86 -17.99 -4.44
N VAL A 305 18.76 -18.96 -4.45
CA VAL A 305 19.55 -19.38 -5.63
C VAL A 305 18.71 -20.21 -6.57
#